data_AF-A0A357CZA2-F1
#
_entry.id   AF-A0A357CZA2-F1
#
_cell.length_a   1.000
_cell.length_b   1.000
_cell.length_c   1.000
_cell.angle_alpha   90.00
_cell.angle_beta   90.00
_cell.angle_gamma   90.00
#
_symmetry.space_group_name_H-M   'P 1'
#
loop_
_entity.id
_entity.type
_entity.pdbx_description
1 polymer ?
#
loop_
_entity_poly.entity_id
_entity_poly.type
_entity_poly.pdbx_seq_one_letter_code
_entity_poly.pdbx_strand_id
1 'polypeptide(L)'
;MGVKKGDDVMDILSILNEYYPIHFDRDDIMRDAGSVSYAVFSRNDRYFLRVIKPAFLETAVMGTDIQVFLQSQGFPVPPVIFTRNNLPYVKTDDGLFILYDFVEGSESNPEQDAEAVGALIGKLHHTMKKYTSELIKRDKHFFIGRYIAILRKKQYPKAD
;
A
#
# COMPACT_ATOMS: atom_id res chain seq x y z
N MET A 1 -27.67 1.63 -28.36
CA MET A 1 -27.87 0.47 -27.46
C MET A 1 -26.62 -0.38 -27.55
N GLY A 2 -25.82 -0.36 -26.50
CA GLY A 2 -24.48 -0.95 -26.48
C GLY A 2 -23.89 -0.77 -25.10
N VAL A 3 -24.60 -1.29 -24.09
CA VAL A 3 -24.07 -1.38 -22.73
C VAL A 3 -22.95 -2.40 -22.78
N LYS A 4 -21.69 -1.94 -22.67
CA LYS A 4 -20.57 -2.83 -22.36
C LYS A 4 -20.87 -3.45 -20.99
N LYS A 5 -21.11 -4.75 -21.00
CA LYS A 5 -21.27 -5.57 -19.80
C LYS A 5 -19.93 -6.24 -19.52
N GLY A 6 -19.43 -6.07 -18.30
CA GLY A 6 -18.34 -6.88 -17.73
C GLY A 6 -17.04 -6.14 -17.48
N ASP A 7 -17.05 -5.07 -16.68
CA ASP A 7 -15.95 -4.92 -15.72
C ASP A 7 -16.30 -5.91 -14.60
N ASP A 8 -15.56 -7.01 -14.52
CA ASP A 8 -15.73 -7.97 -13.43
C ASP A 8 -15.41 -7.23 -12.14
N VAL A 9 -16.44 -6.96 -11.34
CA VAL A 9 -16.28 -6.25 -10.07
C VAL A 9 -15.54 -7.21 -9.16
N MET A 10 -14.24 -6.96 -8.95
CA MET A 10 -13.43 -7.65 -7.97
C MET A 10 -14.20 -7.77 -6.66
N ASP A 11 -14.51 -9.01 -6.26
CA ASP A 11 -15.21 -9.28 -5.01
C ASP A 11 -14.20 -9.25 -3.85
N ILE A 12 -13.95 -8.03 -3.37
CA ILE A 12 -13.01 -7.75 -2.28
C ILE A 12 -13.38 -8.54 -1.03
N LEU A 13 -14.66 -8.60 -0.67
CA LEU A 13 -15.10 -9.29 0.53
C LEU A 13 -14.87 -10.79 0.43
N SER A 14 -15.09 -11.41 -0.73
CA SER A 14 -14.77 -12.82 -0.95
C SER A 14 -13.28 -13.09 -0.74
N ILE A 15 -12.39 -12.29 -1.35
CA ILE A 15 -10.94 -12.43 -1.16
C ILE A 15 -10.58 -12.24 0.32
N LEU A 16 -11.09 -11.21 0.98
CA LEU A 16 -10.74 -10.97 2.37
C LEU A 16 -11.20 -12.11 3.28
N ASN A 17 -12.43 -12.58 3.10
CA ASN A 17 -13.03 -13.64 3.91
C ASN A 17 -12.37 -15.01 3.69
N GLU A 18 -11.84 -15.26 2.49
CA GLU A 18 -11.08 -16.47 2.18
C GLU A 18 -9.72 -16.46 2.88
N TYR A 19 -8.96 -15.37 2.78
CA TYR A 19 -7.54 -15.36 3.15
C TYR A 19 -7.26 -14.81 4.55
N TYR A 20 -8.10 -13.94 5.10
CA TYR A 20 -7.88 -13.32 6.41
C TYR A 20 -8.70 -14.01 7.52
N PRO A 21 -8.20 -14.02 8.77
CA PRO A 21 -8.89 -14.63 9.89
C PRO A 21 -10.14 -13.86 10.35
N ILE A 22 -10.34 -12.64 9.83
CA ILE A 22 -11.44 -11.73 10.16
C ILE A 22 -12.53 -11.89 9.11
N HIS A 23 -13.80 -11.89 9.56
CA HIS A 23 -14.93 -11.88 8.65
C HIS A 23 -15.37 -10.45 8.36
N PHE A 24 -15.34 -10.04 7.10
CA PHE A 24 -15.72 -8.71 6.63
C PHE A 24 -17.10 -8.73 5.98
N ASP A 25 -17.92 -7.73 6.33
CA ASP A 25 -19.32 -7.62 5.91
C ASP A 25 -19.59 -6.37 5.04
N ARG A 26 -18.65 -5.43 4.98
CA ARG A 26 -18.76 -4.20 4.19
C ARG A 26 -17.40 -3.67 3.77
N ASP A 27 -17.35 -3.08 2.59
CA ASP A 27 -16.24 -2.27 2.09
C ASP A 27 -16.73 -0.94 1.51
N ASP A 28 -15.96 0.13 1.74
CA ASP A 28 -16.19 1.47 1.21
C ASP A 28 -14.92 1.97 0.53
N ILE A 29 -15.02 2.42 -0.73
CA ILE A 29 -13.87 3.00 -1.43
C ILE A 29 -13.48 4.33 -0.79
N MET A 30 -12.20 4.47 -0.42
CA MET A 30 -11.66 5.71 0.16
C MET A 30 -10.96 6.56 -0.90
N ARG A 31 -10.14 5.92 -1.75
CA ARG A 31 -9.31 6.63 -2.74
C ARG A 31 -8.94 5.72 -3.90
N ASP A 32 -9.13 6.21 -5.11
CA ASP A 32 -8.57 5.62 -6.33
C ASP A 32 -7.47 6.53 -6.89
N ALA A 33 -6.21 6.18 -6.64
CA ALA A 33 -5.04 6.89 -7.16
C ALA A 33 -3.95 5.88 -7.60
N GLY A 34 -2.68 6.05 -7.20
CA GLY A 34 -1.60 5.10 -7.51
C GLY A 34 -1.85 3.66 -7.01
N SER A 35 -2.69 3.50 -5.98
CA SER A 35 -3.33 2.26 -5.53
C SER A 35 -4.78 2.55 -5.19
N VAL A 36 -5.65 1.53 -5.22
CA VAL A 36 -7.03 1.67 -4.74
C VAL A 36 -7.04 1.34 -3.25
N SER A 37 -7.68 2.20 -2.46
CA SER A 37 -7.73 2.07 -1.00
C SER A 37 -9.19 1.99 -0.56
N TYR A 38 -9.48 1.06 0.35
CA TYR A 38 -10.81 0.81 0.88
C TYR A 38 -10.77 0.84 2.41
N ALA A 39 -11.86 1.32 3.01
CA ALA A 39 -12.19 0.99 4.39
C ALA A 39 -12.98 -0.31 4.36
N VAL A 40 -12.57 -1.31 5.12
CA VAL A 40 -13.29 -2.58 5.24
C VAL A 40 -13.69 -2.81 6.68
N PHE A 41 -14.85 -3.43 6.89
CA PHE A 41 -15.50 -3.47 8.20
C PHE A 41 -15.79 -4.90 8.62
N SER A 42 -15.55 -5.17 9.90
CA SER A 42 -16.03 -6.36 10.59
C SER A 42 -16.90 -5.88 11.74
N ARG A 43 -18.23 -5.98 11.60
CA ARG A 43 -19.18 -5.42 12.56
C ARG A 43 -18.94 -3.91 12.77
N ASN A 44 -18.39 -3.53 13.93
CA ASN A 44 -18.11 -2.14 14.29
C ASN A 44 -16.63 -1.76 14.12
N ASP A 45 -15.77 -2.73 13.83
CA ASP A 45 -14.34 -2.51 13.68
C ASP A 45 -14.03 -2.11 12.23
N ARG A 46 -13.19 -1.08 12.09
CA ARG A 46 -12.75 -0.53 10.80
C ARG A 46 -11.30 -0.90 10.54
N TYR A 47 -11.02 -1.27 9.30
CA TYR A 47 -9.70 -1.64 8.80
C TYR A 47 -9.39 -0.90 7.52
N PHE A 48 -8.11 -0.84 7.17
CA PHE A 48 -7.65 -0.23 5.94
C PHE A 48 -7.14 -1.30 4.98
N LEU A 49 -7.74 -1.38 3.79
CA LEU A 49 -7.30 -2.26 2.72
C LEU A 49 -6.62 -1.45 1.62
N ARG A 50 -5.44 -1.87 1.22
CA ARG A 50 -4.76 -1.36 0.03
C ARG A 50 -4.68 -2.42 -1.06
N VAL A 51 -5.18 -2.09 -2.24
CA VAL A 51 -5.13 -2.94 -3.44
C VAL A 51 -4.18 -2.31 -4.47
N ILE A 52 -3.09 -3.02 -4.77
CA ILE A 52 -2.05 -2.57 -5.68
C ILE A 52 -2.12 -3.34 -7.00
N LYS A 53 -2.20 -2.60 -8.12
CA LYS A 53 -2.29 -3.17 -9.47
C LYS A 53 -1.06 -4.03 -9.83
N PRO A 54 -1.22 -5.06 -10.68
CA PRO A 54 -0.14 -5.98 -11.07
C PRO A 54 1.15 -5.31 -11.56
N ALA A 55 1.05 -4.15 -12.21
CA ALA A 55 2.19 -3.41 -12.73
C ALA A 55 3.18 -2.89 -11.65
N PHE A 56 2.79 -2.92 -10.36
CA PHE A 56 3.60 -2.41 -9.25
C PHE A 56 3.96 -3.47 -8.20
N LEU A 57 3.70 -4.75 -8.47
CA LEU A 57 3.83 -5.83 -7.49
C LEU A 57 5.20 -5.89 -6.81
N GLU A 58 6.29 -5.87 -7.58
CA GLU A 58 7.65 -5.95 -7.01
C GLU A 58 7.92 -4.82 -6.01
N THR A 59 7.43 -3.61 -6.30
CA THR A 59 7.59 -2.45 -5.41
C THR A 59 6.71 -2.60 -4.17
N ALA A 60 5.50 -3.12 -4.34
CA ALA A 60 4.55 -3.29 -3.25
C ALA A 60 5.00 -4.39 -2.28
N VAL A 61 5.51 -5.51 -2.79
CA VAL A 61 6.08 -6.59 -1.97
C VAL A 61 7.24 -6.05 -1.14
N MET A 62 8.24 -5.42 -1.78
CA MET A 62 9.38 -4.85 -1.06
C MET A 62 8.95 -3.81 -0.01
N GLY A 63 7.98 -2.93 -0.35
CA GLY A 63 7.44 -1.96 0.60
C GLY A 63 6.74 -2.61 1.80
N THR A 64 6.02 -3.71 1.56
CA THR A 64 5.33 -4.46 2.61
C THR A 64 6.34 -5.19 3.51
N ASP A 65 7.39 -5.78 2.94
CA ASP A 65 8.44 -6.46 3.70
C ASP A 65 9.17 -5.48 4.64
N ILE A 66 9.47 -4.26 4.17
CA ILE A 66 10.02 -3.19 4.99
C ILE A 66 9.04 -2.82 6.11
N GLN A 67 7.76 -2.70 5.81
CA GLN A 67 6.75 -2.34 6.80
C GLN A 67 6.60 -3.42 7.90
N VAL A 68 6.58 -4.70 7.51
CA VAL A 68 6.56 -5.84 8.43
C VAL A 68 7.81 -5.84 9.32
N PHE A 69 8.99 -5.58 8.74
CA PHE A 69 10.21 -5.45 9.52
C PHE A 69 10.12 -4.30 10.52
N LEU A 70 9.68 -3.11 10.10
CA LEU A 70 9.51 -1.96 10.99
C LEU A 70 8.55 -2.27 12.14
N GLN A 71 7.41 -2.90 11.84
CA GLN A 71 6.47 -3.40 12.84
C GLN A 71 7.14 -4.37 13.81
N SER A 72 7.95 -5.32 13.31
CA SER A 72 8.67 -6.29 14.14
C SER A 72 9.74 -5.66 15.04
N GLN A 73 10.24 -4.47 14.67
CA GLN A 73 11.17 -3.68 15.49
C GLN A 73 10.45 -2.73 16.47
N GLY A 74 9.11 -2.74 16.54
CA GLY A 74 8.35 -1.79 17.35
C GLY A 74 8.42 -0.34 16.83
N PHE A 75 8.69 -0.15 15.54
CA PHE A 75 8.60 1.15 14.90
C PHE A 75 7.12 1.50 14.65
N PRO A 76 6.68 2.76 14.85
CA PRO A 76 5.27 3.14 14.70
C PRO A 76 4.88 3.24 13.22
N VAL A 77 4.60 2.09 12.61
CA VAL A 77 3.92 1.97 11.31
C VAL A 77 2.49 1.48 11.51
N PRO A 78 1.56 1.73 10.57
CA PRO A 78 0.28 1.04 10.55
C PRO A 78 0.51 -0.48 10.59
N PRO A 79 -0.04 -1.19 11.59
CA PRO A 79 0.13 -2.63 11.71
C PRO A 79 -0.44 -3.36 10.50
N VAL A 80 0.37 -4.22 9.88
CA VAL A 80 -0.08 -5.19 8.87
C VAL A 80 -0.80 -6.32 9.59
N ILE A 81 -2.01 -6.63 9.12
CA ILE A 81 -2.75 -7.82 9.53
C ILE A 81 -2.31 -8.96 8.64
N PHE A 82 -1.94 -10.09 9.25
CA PHE A 82 -1.48 -11.27 8.53
C PHE A 82 -2.67 -12.15 8.12
N THR A 83 -2.51 -12.82 6.98
CA THR A 83 -3.46 -13.83 6.49
C THR A 83 -3.47 -15.06 7.41
N ARG A 84 -4.42 -15.96 7.20
CA ARG A 84 -4.50 -17.27 7.89
C ARG A 84 -3.22 -18.10 7.77
N ASN A 85 -2.45 -17.89 6.70
CA ASN A 85 -1.19 -18.57 6.43
C ASN A 85 0.04 -17.76 6.88
N ASN A 86 -0.15 -16.74 7.71
CA ASN A 86 0.91 -15.87 8.23
C ASN A 86 1.69 -15.13 7.13
N LEU A 87 1.01 -14.74 6.05
CA LEU A 87 1.56 -13.88 5.01
C LEU A 87 1.07 -12.44 5.19
N PRO A 88 1.88 -11.42 4.87
CA PRO A 88 1.49 -10.02 5.06
C PRO A 88 0.55 -9.49 3.97
N TYR A 89 0.30 -10.27 2.91
CA TYR A 89 -0.54 -9.88 1.78
C TYR A 89 -1.16 -11.10 1.10
N VAL A 90 -2.17 -10.84 0.26
CA VAL A 90 -2.73 -11.79 -0.70
C VAL A 90 -2.36 -11.33 -2.10
N LYS A 91 -1.85 -12.25 -2.93
CA LYS A 91 -1.53 -11.99 -4.33
C LYS A 91 -2.54 -12.72 -5.21
N THR A 92 -3.19 -11.99 -6.11
CA THR A 92 -4.15 -12.49 -7.09
C THR A 92 -3.79 -11.97 -8.49
N ASP A 93 -4.54 -12.39 -9.51
CA ASP A 93 -4.42 -11.83 -10.87
C ASP A 93 -4.76 -10.33 -10.92
N ASP A 94 -5.63 -9.87 -10.01
CA ASP A 94 -6.04 -8.48 -9.94
C ASP A 94 -5.07 -7.57 -9.16
N GLY A 95 -4.14 -8.16 -8.41
CA GLY A 95 -3.11 -7.41 -7.70
C GLY A 95 -2.72 -7.94 -6.33
N LEU A 96 -2.11 -7.05 -5.54
CA LEU A 96 -1.68 -7.30 -4.17
C LEU A 96 -2.63 -6.64 -3.19
N PHE A 97 -3.16 -7.41 -2.25
CA PHE A 97 -4.04 -6.95 -1.19
C PHE A 97 -3.27 -6.94 0.11
N ILE A 98 -3.19 -5.79 0.77
CA ILE A 98 -2.53 -5.62 2.06
C ILE A 98 -3.54 -5.02 3.01
N LEU A 99 -3.78 -5.72 4.12
CA LEU A 99 -4.73 -5.32 5.15
C LEU A 99 -3.99 -4.75 6.35
N TYR A 100 -4.52 -3.67 6.90
CA TYR A 100 -3.95 -2.97 8.04
C TYR A 100 -5.00 -2.70 9.11
N ASP A 101 -4.55 -2.58 10.35
CA ASP A 101 -5.33 -1.88 11.36
C ASP A 101 -5.61 -0.45 10.90
N PHE A 102 -6.83 0.02 11.13
CA PHE A 102 -7.15 1.42 10.86
C PHE A 102 -6.58 2.30 11.98
N VAL A 103 -5.68 3.21 11.61
CA VAL A 103 -5.08 4.16 12.56
C VAL A 103 -5.89 5.45 12.52
N GLU A 104 -6.56 5.76 13.62
CA GLU A 104 -7.16 7.08 13.83
C GLU A 104 -6.06 8.13 14.02
N GLY A 105 -6.23 9.28 13.40
CA GLY A 105 -5.28 10.37 13.53
C GLY A 105 -5.71 11.61 12.76
N SER A 106 -5.01 12.71 13.04
CA SER A 106 -5.10 13.95 12.29
C SER A 106 -3.85 14.13 11.44
N GLU A 107 -3.95 14.96 10.40
CA GLU A 107 -2.76 15.39 9.67
C GLU A 107 -1.82 16.18 10.59
N SER A 108 -0.52 15.96 10.42
CA SER A 108 0.51 16.71 11.14
C SER A 108 0.59 18.15 10.67
N ASN A 109 0.90 19.08 11.56
CA ASN A 109 1.28 20.45 11.22
C ASN A 109 2.81 20.55 11.15
N PRO A 110 3.42 20.71 9.95
CA PRO A 110 4.86 20.69 9.79
C PRO A 110 5.63 21.73 10.63
N GLU A 111 5.03 22.88 10.92
CA GLU A 111 5.66 23.93 11.73
C GLU A 111 5.71 23.58 13.21
N GLN A 112 4.67 22.88 13.69
CA GLN A 112 4.53 22.51 15.11
C GLN A 112 5.19 21.15 15.40
N ASP A 113 5.18 20.24 14.43
CA ASP A 113 5.62 18.86 14.60
C ASP A 113 7.06 18.61 14.10
N ALA A 114 7.78 19.66 13.69
CA ALA A 114 9.10 19.54 13.05
C ALA A 114 10.09 18.69 13.87
N GLU A 115 10.14 18.89 15.19
CA GLU A 115 11.03 18.13 16.09
C GLU A 115 10.61 16.65 16.18
N ALA A 116 9.31 16.38 16.36
CA ALA A 116 8.78 15.02 16.43
C ALA A 116 8.99 14.27 15.12
N VAL A 117 8.78 14.93 13.98
CA VAL A 117 9.06 14.38 12.64
C VAL A 117 10.54 14.09 12.48
N GLY A 118 11.42 15.02 12.88
CA GLY A 118 12.87 14.83 12.84
C GLY A 118 13.34 13.64 13.69
N ALA A 119 12.83 13.53 14.92
CA ALA A 119 13.11 12.40 15.80
C ALA A 119 12.63 11.06 15.21
N LEU A 120 11.44 11.04 14.59
CA LEU A 120 10.90 9.85 13.94
C LEU A 120 11.75 9.42 12.73
N ILE A 121 12.22 10.37 11.91
CA ILE A 121 13.15 10.11 10.79
C ILE A 121 14.48 9.57 11.31
N GLY A 122 15.03 10.14 12.39
CA GLY A 122 16.24 9.64 13.04
C GLY A 122 16.07 8.19 13.52
N LYS A 123 14.94 7.88 14.17
CA LYS A 123 14.58 6.52 14.58
C LYS A 123 14.44 5.58 13.38
N LEU A 124 13.88 6.05 12.26
CA LEU A 124 13.71 5.27 11.05
C LEU A 124 15.07 4.85 10.49
N HIS A 125 15.98 5.81 10.29
CA HIS A 125 17.33 5.54 9.80
C HIS A 125 18.10 4.58 10.73
N HIS A 126 17.96 4.74 12.05
CA HIS A 126 18.60 3.83 13.00
C HIS A 126 18.04 2.40 12.89
N THR A 127 16.71 2.27 12.82
CA THR A 127 16.03 0.97 12.73
C THR A 127 16.38 0.25 11.44
N MET A 128 16.40 0.96 10.31
CA MET A 128 16.72 0.42 8.99
C MET A 128 18.15 -0.11 8.85
N LYS A 129 19.09 0.26 9.75
CA LYS A 129 20.44 -0.35 9.77
C LYS A 129 20.40 -1.86 10.04
N LYS A 130 19.32 -2.37 10.63
CA LYS A 130 19.13 -3.80 10.92
C LYS A 130 18.36 -4.54 9.82
N TYR A 131 17.91 -3.83 8.77
CA TYR A 131 17.22 -4.46 7.64
C TYR A 131 18.23 -5.17 6.75
N THR A 132 18.13 -6.50 6.65
CA THR A 132 19.11 -7.34 5.94
C THR A 132 18.69 -7.73 4.53
N SER A 133 17.41 -7.56 4.18
CA SER A 133 16.91 -7.91 2.84
C SER A 133 17.39 -6.89 1.80
N GLU A 134 17.46 -7.32 0.55
CA GLU A 134 17.92 -6.47 -0.54
C GLU A 134 16.97 -5.28 -0.76
N LEU A 135 17.55 -4.09 -0.81
CA LEU A 135 16.86 -2.88 -1.23
C LEU A 135 17.23 -2.61 -2.69
N ILE A 136 16.24 -2.75 -3.59
CA ILE A 136 16.47 -2.50 -5.02
C ILE A 136 16.87 -1.03 -5.18
N LYS A 137 18.11 -0.80 -5.61
CA LYS A 137 18.59 0.55 -5.89
C LYS A 137 18.00 1.01 -7.21
N ARG A 138 17.03 1.92 -7.12
CA ARG A 138 16.39 2.53 -8.28
C ARG A 138 17.01 3.88 -8.53
N ASP A 139 17.53 4.06 -9.74
CA ASP A 139 18.25 5.25 -10.13
C ASP A 139 17.33 6.30 -10.78
N LYS A 140 17.93 7.39 -11.25
CA LYS A 140 17.23 8.45 -11.98
C LYS A 140 16.44 7.91 -13.17
N HIS A 141 16.97 6.89 -13.87
CA HIS A 141 16.29 6.34 -15.04
C HIS A 141 14.97 5.67 -14.65
N PHE A 142 14.95 4.92 -13.55
CA PHE A 142 13.73 4.30 -13.07
C PHE A 142 12.63 5.32 -12.73
N PHE A 143 12.94 6.37 -11.98
CA PHE A 143 11.92 7.32 -11.52
C PHE A 143 11.58 8.39 -12.56
N ILE A 144 12.60 8.98 -13.19
CA ILE A 144 12.44 10.12 -14.10
C ILE A 144 12.39 9.63 -15.55
N GLY A 145 13.34 8.77 -15.94
CA GLY A 145 13.46 8.28 -17.31
C GLY A 145 12.20 7.57 -17.81
N ARG A 146 11.64 6.64 -17.02
CA ARG A 146 10.38 5.95 -17.34
C ARG A 146 9.21 6.91 -17.50
N TYR A 147 9.11 7.90 -16.62
CA TYR A 147 8.03 8.88 -16.65
C TYR A 147 8.11 9.75 -17.91
N ILE A 148 9.29 10.28 -18.22
CA ILE A 148 9.54 11.06 -19.46
C ILE A 148 9.23 10.20 -20.69
N ALA A 149 9.64 8.93 -20.72
CA ALA A 149 9.35 8.02 -21.83
C ALA A 149 7.84 7.82 -22.03
N ILE A 150 7.06 7.71 -20.95
CA ILE A 150 5.59 7.63 -21.01
C ILE A 150 5.01 8.94 -21.54
N LEU A 151 5.48 10.09 -21.07
CA LEU A 151 5.02 11.40 -21.54
C LEU A 151 5.30 11.60 -23.03
N ARG A 152 6.49 11.22 -23.51
CA ARG A 152 6.85 11.24 -24.93
C ARG A 152 5.95 10.32 -25.75
N LYS A 153 5.71 9.08 -25.29
CA LYS A 153 4.79 8.14 -25.94
C LYS A 153 3.36 8.69 -26.02
N LYS A 154 2.93 9.48 -25.03
CA LYS A 154 1.63 10.15 -24.99
C LYS A 154 1.62 11.52 -25.69
N GLN A 155 2.72 11.92 -26.34
CA GLN A 155 2.86 13.18 -27.08
C GLN A 155 2.55 14.43 -26.24
N TYR A 156 2.98 14.44 -24.97
CA TYR A 156 2.82 15.63 -24.14
C TYR A 156 3.72 16.79 -24.64
N PRO A 157 3.24 18.04 -24.69
CA PRO A 157 3.93 19.15 -25.37
C PRO A 157 5.28 19.58 -24.78
N LYS A 158 5.63 19.11 -23.58
CA LYS A 158 6.85 19.48 -22.84
C LYS A 158 7.71 18.26 -22.47
N ALA A 159 7.54 17.16 -23.20
CA ALA A 159 8.20 15.90 -22.90
C ALA A 159 9.54 15.70 -23.65
N ASP A 160 9.90 16.62 -24.54
CA ASP A 160 11.15 16.59 -25.32
C ASP A 160 12.35 17.11 -24.52
#